data_AF-A0ABD5KNS7-F1
#
_entry.id   AF-A0ABD5KNS7-F1
#
_cell.length_a   1.000
_cell.length_b   1.000
_cell.length_c   1.000
_cell.angle_alpha   90.00
_cell.angle_beta   90.00
_cell.angle_gamma   90.00
#
_symmetry.space_group_name_H-M   'P 1'
#
loop_
_entity.id
_entity.type
_entity.pdbx_description
1 polymer ?
#
loop_
_entity_poly.entity_id
_entity_poly.type
_entity_poly.pdbx_seq_one_letter_code
_entity_poly.pdbx_strand_id
1 'polypeptide(L)'
;MNDYYGELCTRLYEVDKSVAERKELEFYLSFVKDQNMKVLEPMCGKILLTIIKKKSEIEELVDWTETNRVSFNKEIIVVYKKSFYDRKASSLNTKIKYELLQGNQTKKVEIMDFPLRLYSSEEFESILSSNGFNNLTVHEVKDGYGEGVSFSVYECGI
;
A
#
# COMPACT_ATOMS: atom_id res chain seq x y z
N MET A 1 21.17 -7.90 4.42
CA MET A 1 19.91 -7.13 4.49
C MET A 1 19.25 -7.38 3.15
N ASN A 2 18.08 -8.02 3.11
CA ASN A 2 17.35 -8.21 1.85
C ASN A 2 16.60 -6.91 1.61
N ASP A 3 17.07 -6.10 0.66
CA ASP A 3 16.36 -4.90 0.27
C ASP A 3 15.09 -5.36 -0.47
N TYR A 4 13.97 -5.34 0.25
CA TYR A 4 12.67 -5.74 -0.33
C TYR A 4 12.27 -4.82 -1.48
N TYR A 5 12.74 -3.56 -1.47
CA TYR A 5 12.52 -2.57 -2.52
C TYR A 5 13.75 -2.39 -3.41
N GLY A 6 13.53 -2.41 -4.73
CA GLY A 6 14.56 -2.11 -5.73
C GLY A 6 14.87 -0.61 -5.84
N GLU A 7 16.00 -0.28 -6.47
CA GLU A 7 16.46 1.10 -6.66
C GLU A 7 15.48 1.91 -7.52
N LEU A 8 14.95 1.33 -8.60
CA LEU A 8 14.01 2.01 -9.49
C LEU A 8 12.66 2.26 -8.82
N CYS A 9 12.20 1.31 -7.99
CA CYS A 9 11.00 1.50 -7.18
C CYS A 9 11.17 2.66 -6.20
N THR A 10 12.31 2.69 -5.49
CA THR A 10 12.64 3.76 -4.53
C THR A 10 12.73 5.11 -5.23
N ARG A 11 13.46 5.19 -6.35
CA ARG A 11 13.60 6.42 -7.13
C ARG A 11 12.27 6.92 -7.67
N LEU A 12 11.39 6.02 -8.12
CA LEU A 12 10.04 6.39 -8.54
C LEU A 12 9.22 6.95 -7.38
N TYR A 13 9.27 6.31 -6.21
CA TYR A 13 8.57 6.76 -5.01
C TYR A 13 9.03 8.16 -4.58
N GLU A 14 10.35 8.39 -4.55
CA GLU A 14 10.91 9.69 -4.23
C GLU A 14 10.47 10.78 -5.20
N VAL A 15 10.38 10.48 -6.51
CA VAL A 15 9.91 11.45 -7.51
C VAL A 15 8.42 11.73 -7.34
N ASP A 16 7.60 10.68 -7.21
CA ASP A 16 6.13 10.79 -7.13
C ASP A 16 5.64 11.38 -5.80
N LYS A 17 6.35 11.10 -4.70
CA LYS A 17 5.98 11.48 -3.32
C LYS A 17 6.99 12.43 -2.66
N SER A 18 7.79 13.16 -3.46
CA SER A 18 8.87 14.05 -2.97
C SER A 18 8.40 15.11 -1.97
N VAL A 19 7.13 15.53 -2.03
CA VAL A 19 6.58 16.58 -1.18
C VAL A 19 5.22 16.14 -0.66
N ALA A 20 5.07 16.10 0.66
CA ALA A 20 3.76 15.94 1.29
C ALA A 20 2.87 17.12 0.86
N GLU A 21 1.66 16.82 0.37
CA GLU A 21 0.75 17.88 -0.05
C GLU A 21 0.48 18.81 1.13
N ARG A 22 0.55 20.13 0.89
CA ARG A 22 0.40 21.13 1.97
C ARG A 22 -0.87 20.91 2.78
N LYS A 23 -1.97 20.50 2.14
CA LYS A 23 -3.23 20.21 2.83
C LYS A 23 -3.13 19.07 3.83
N GLU A 24 -2.38 18.02 3.50
CA GLU A 24 -2.21 16.86 4.38
C GLU A 24 -1.35 17.23 5.59
N LEU A 25 -0.26 17.97 5.38
CA LEU A 25 0.56 18.50 6.46
C LEU A 25 -0.23 19.45 7.37
N GLU A 26 -0.98 20.40 6.79
CA GLU A 26 -1.83 21.33 7.53
C GLU A 26 -2.93 20.60 8.33
N PHE A 27 -3.49 19.52 7.76
CA PHE A 27 -4.42 18.66 8.48
C PHE A 27 -3.77 18.07 9.74
N TYR A 28 -2.59 17.44 9.63
CA TYR A 28 -1.90 16.90 10.80
C TYR A 28 -1.50 17.99 11.80
N LEU A 29 -0.99 19.14 11.31
CA LEU A 29 -0.63 20.28 12.15
C LEU A 29 -1.84 20.90 12.86
N SER A 30 -3.05 20.80 12.31
CA SER A 30 -4.26 21.30 12.96
C SER A 30 -4.57 20.58 14.28
N PHE A 31 -4.07 19.36 14.48
CA PHE A 31 -4.19 18.63 15.74
C PHE A 31 -3.10 19.01 16.75
N VAL A 32 -2.02 19.67 16.32
CA VAL A 32 -0.90 20.09 17.16
C VAL A 32 -1.26 21.39 17.86
N LYS A 33 -1.56 21.31 19.16
CA LYS A 33 -2.03 22.47 19.96
C LYS A 33 -0.90 23.39 20.41
N ASP A 34 0.29 22.84 20.65
CA ASP A 34 1.49 23.58 21.04
C ASP A 34 2.77 22.75 20.83
N GLN A 35 3.94 23.38 20.92
CA GLN A 35 5.24 22.74 20.65
C GLN A 35 5.63 21.64 21.66
N ASN A 36 4.99 21.60 22.83
CA ASN A 36 5.20 20.58 23.86
C ASN A 36 4.12 19.49 23.83
N MET A 37 3.20 19.53 22.85
CA MET A 37 2.16 18.53 22.72
C MET A 37 2.80 17.17 22.47
N LYS A 38 2.56 16.24 23.40
CA LYS A 38 2.97 14.85 23.24
C LYS A 38 2.09 14.23 22.17
N VAL A 39 2.67 13.99 20.99
CA VAL A 39 2.06 13.16 19.97
C VAL A 39 2.10 11.73 20.48
N LEU A 40 0.97 11.02 20.39
CA LEU A 40 0.91 9.63 20.79
C LEU A 40 1.86 8.83 19.89
N GLU A 41 2.78 8.11 20.50
CA GLU A 41 3.61 7.17 19.76
C GLU A 41 2.69 6.07 19.20
N PRO A 42 2.89 5.63 17.94
CA PRO A 42 2.23 4.45 17.44
C PRO A 42 2.39 3.31 18.45
N MET A 43 1.32 2.54 18.70
CA MET A 43 1.30 1.33 19.55
C MET A 43 1.05 1.51 21.07
N CYS A 44 0.54 2.64 21.56
CA CYS A 44 0.14 2.78 22.98
C CYS A 44 -1.27 2.21 23.32
N GLY A 45 -1.53 0.92 23.01
CA GLY A 45 -2.64 0.14 23.58
C GLY A 45 -3.83 -0.19 22.67
N LYS A 46 -3.90 0.41 21.48
CA LYS A 46 -4.85 0.03 20.42
C LYS A 46 -4.10 -0.13 19.10
N ILE A 47 -4.42 -1.17 18.34
CA ILE A 47 -3.83 -1.41 17.02
C ILE A 47 -4.89 -1.08 15.97
N LEU A 48 -4.53 -0.24 15.00
CA LEU A 48 -5.34 0.01 13.82
C LEU A 48 -4.81 -0.82 12.65
N LEU A 49 -5.63 -1.72 12.10
CA LEU A 49 -5.26 -2.59 11.00
C LEU A 49 -6.16 -2.34 9.79
N THR A 50 -5.55 -1.94 8.68
CA THR A 50 -6.19 -1.98 7.37
C THR A 50 -5.99 -3.37 6.78
N ILE A 51 -7.07 -4.01 6.35
CA ILE A 51 -7.00 -5.27 5.61
C ILE A 51 -7.59 -5.12 4.23
N ILE A 52 -7.03 -5.87 3.29
CA ILE A 52 -7.59 -5.97 1.95
C ILE A 52 -8.53 -7.18 1.94
N LYS A 53 -9.83 -6.88 1.98
CA LYS A 53 -10.88 -7.88 1.93
C LYS A 53 -10.97 -8.48 0.54
N LYS A 54 -11.32 -9.76 0.47
CA LYS A 54 -11.67 -10.41 -0.79
C LYS A 54 -12.89 -9.72 -1.41
N LYS A 55 -12.71 -9.00 -2.52
CA LYS A 55 -13.81 -8.46 -3.32
C LYS A 55 -14.49 -9.57 -4.12
N SER A 56 -15.76 -9.35 -4.51
CA SER A 56 -16.55 -10.26 -5.33
C SER A 56 -15.87 -10.54 -6.68
N GLU A 57 -15.23 -9.52 -7.22
CA GLU A 57 -14.42 -9.57 -8.43
C GLU A 57 -12.99 -9.15 -8.09
N ILE A 58 -12.03 -9.98 -8.46
CA ILE A 58 -10.60 -9.71 -8.31
C ILE A 58 -10.07 -9.41 -9.70
N GLU A 59 -9.59 -8.19 -9.89
CA GLU A 59 -9.02 -7.77 -11.17
C GLU A 59 -7.65 -8.43 -11.36
N GLU A 60 -7.56 -9.29 -12.38
CA GLU A 60 -6.33 -9.97 -12.77
C GLU A 60 -5.75 -9.30 -14.03
N LEU A 61 -4.45 -9.06 -14.00
CA LEU A 61 -3.68 -8.59 -15.15
C LEU A 61 -2.81 -9.77 -15.61
N VAL A 62 -3.36 -10.58 -16.51
CA VAL A 62 -2.74 -11.85 -16.94
C VAL A 62 -1.41 -11.62 -17.65
N ASP A 63 -1.28 -10.50 -18.37
CA ASP A 63 -0.07 -10.09 -19.07
C ASP A 63 0.53 -8.81 -18.47
N TRP A 64 1.75 -8.47 -18.87
CA TRP A 64 2.39 -7.22 -18.46
C TRP A 64 1.64 -6.03 -19.05
N THR A 65 0.99 -5.27 -18.18
CA THR A 65 0.30 -4.03 -18.54
C THR A 65 1.11 -2.84 -18.05
N GLU A 66 1.39 -1.86 -18.91
CA GLU A 66 1.98 -0.59 -18.50
C GLU A 66 0.98 0.16 -17.61
N THR A 67 1.38 0.49 -16.39
CA THR A 67 0.53 1.14 -15.38
C THR A 67 1.00 2.53 -15.02
N ASN A 68 2.28 2.82 -15.23
CA ASN A 68 2.83 4.15 -15.00
C ASN A 68 4.06 4.38 -15.89
N ARG A 69 4.31 5.64 -16.23
CA ARG A 69 5.47 6.10 -16.98
C ARG A 69 5.85 7.48 -16.47
N VAL A 70 7.05 7.60 -15.90
CA VAL A 70 7.54 8.84 -15.33
C VAL A 70 8.88 9.21 -15.95
N SER A 71 8.98 10.45 -16.42
CA SER A 71 10.20 11.02 -17.02
C SER A 71 10.92 11.92 -16.03
N PHE A 72 12.24 11.79 -15.93
CA PHE A 72 13.09 12.67 -15.12
C PHE A 72 14.50 12.71 -15.71
N ASN A 73 15.16 13.88 -15.72
CA ASN A 73 16.57 14.04 -16.15
C ASN A 73 16.95 13.31 -17.47
N LYS A 74 16.05 13.32 -18.47
CA LYS A 74 16.19 12.61 -19.78
C LYS A 74 16.16 11.07 -19.71
N GLU A 75 15.82 10.53 -18.55
CA GLU A 75 15.52 9.12 -18.32
C GLU A 75 14.00 8.94 -18.15
N ILE A 76 13.53 7.71 -18.34
CA ILE A 76 12.12 7.34 -18.17
C ILE A 76 12.08 6.05 -17.35
N ILE A 77 11.30 6.01 -16.29
CA ILE A 77 10.91 4.74 -15.65
C ILE A 77 9.54 4.35 -16.18
N VAL A 78 9.43 3.15 -16.74
CA VAL A 78 8.17 2.53 -17.13
C VAL A 78 7.85 1.40 -16.16
N VAL A 79 6.63 1.40 -15.64
CA VAL A 79 6.15 0.44 -14.64
C VAL A 79 5.12 -0.47 -15.28
N TYR A 80 5.41 -1.76 -15.29
CA TYR A 80 4.50 -2.80 -15.74
C TYR A 80 4.01 -3.60 -14.54
N LYS A 81 2.72 -3.95 -14.57
CA LYS A 81 2.10 -4.81 -13.56
C LYS A 81 1.56 -6.07 -14.24
N LYS A 82 1.70 -7.19 -13.55
CA LYS A 82 1.04 -8.46 -13.83
C LYS A 82 0.50 -8.99 -12.52
N SER A 83 -0.74 -9.43 -12.46
CA SER A 83 -1.36 -9.94 -11.24
C SER A 83 -2.28 -11.11 -11.52
N PHE A 84 -2.17 -12.16 -10.71
CA PHE A 84 -3.05 -13.32 -10.78
C PHE A 84 -3.51 -13.74 -9.38
N TYR A 85 -4.73 -14.25 -9.30
CA TYR A 85 -5.30 -14.66 -8.03
C TYR A 85 -5.16 -16.17 -7.81
N ASP A 86 -4.42 -16.54 -6.76
CA ASP A 86 -4.37 -17.92 -6.27
C ASP A 86 -5.53 -18.16 -5.29
N ARG A 87 -6.55 -18.88 -5.78
CA ARG A 87 -7.73 -19.25 -4.99
C ARG A 87 -7.41 -20.17 -3.81
N LYS A 88 -6.39 -21.05 -3.92
CA LYS A 88 -6.05 -22.00 -2.86
C LYS A 88 -5.31 -21.31 -1.72
N ALA A 89 -4.38 -20.42 -2.06
CA ALA A 89 -3.64 -19.63 -1.09
C ALA A 89 -4.41 -18.39 -0.58
N SER A 90 -5.55 -18.07 -1.21
CA SER A 90 -6.25 -16.79 -1.04
C SER A 90 -5.28 -15.60 -1.16
N SER A 91 -4.43 -15.63 -2.18
CA SER A 91 -3.37 -14.64 -2.41
C SER A 91 -3.49 -14.02 -3.78
N LEU A 92 -3.50 -12.69 -3.86
CA LEU A 92 -3.29 -11.94 -5.08
C LEU A 92 -1.78 -11.78 -5.28
N ASN A 93 -1.22 -12.54 -6.21
CA ASN A 93 0.20 -12.48 -6.52
C ASN A 93 0.43 -11.40 -7.58
N THR A 94 1.04 -10.30 -7.17
CA THR A 94 1.37 -9.19 -8.07
C THR A 94 2.87 -9.16 -8.34
N LYS A 95 3.25 -9.09 -9.61
CA LYS A 95 4.60 -8.74 -10.04
C LYS A 95 4.61 -7.33 -10.60
N ILE A 96 5.59 -6.55 -10.18
CA ILE A 96 5.84 -5.21 -10.72
C ILE A 96 7.21 -5.21 -11.37
N LYS A 97 7.28 -4.78 -12.63
CA LYS A 97 8.51 -4.64 -13.40
C LYS A 97 8.76 -3.16 -13.67
N TYR A 98 9.93 -2.68 -13.29
CA TYR A 98 10.42 -1.34 -13.55
C TYR A 98 11.47 -1.40 -14.64
N GLU A 99 11.32 -0.61 -15.69
CA GLU A 99 12.31 -0.47 -16.77
C GLU A 99 12.80 0.97 -16.82
N LEU A 100 14.10 1.18 -16.61
CA LEU A 100 14.76 2.47 -16.80
C LEU A 100 15.21 2.59 -18.25
N LEU A 101 14.69 3.58 -18.97
CA LEU A 101 15.01 3.90 -20.34
C LEU A 101 15.82 5.20 -20.40
N GLN A 102 16.79 5.26 -21.31
CA GLN A 102 17.50 6.49 -21.65
C GLN A 102 17.68 6.53 -23.17
N GLY A 103 16.98 7.46 -23.83
CA GLY A 103 16.81 7.41 -25.29
C GLY A 103 16.07 6.13 -25.71
N ASN A 104 16.60 5.41 -26.71
CA ASN A 104 16.01 4.15 -27.21
C ASN A 104 16.60 2.90 -26.53
N GLN A 105 17.33 3.03 -25.43
CA GLN A 105 17.98 1.91 -24.75
C GLN A 105 17.39 1.69 -23.35
N THR A 106 17.08 0.44 -23.03
CA THR A 106 16.81 0.01 -21.66
C THR A 106 18.13 -0.11 -20.90
N LYS A 107 18.29 0.68 -19.85
CA LYS A 107 19.49 0.73 -18.99
C LYS A 107 19.42 -0.26 -17.84
N LYS A 108 18.23 -0.43 -17.25
CA LYS A 108 18.04 -1.28 -16.07
C LYS A 108 16.62 -1.85 -16.04
N VAL A 109 16.50 -3.08 -15.56
CA VAL A 109 15.21 -3.74 -15.30
C VAL A 109 15.23 -4.29 -13.88
N GLU A 110 14.17 -4.02 -13.12
CA GLU A 110 13.94 -4.58 -11.79
C GLU A 110 12.56 -5.23 -11.75
N ILE A 111 12.47 -6.46 -11.23
CA ILE A 111 11.21 -7.16 -11.04
C ILE A 111 11.04 -7.44 -9.56
N MET A 112 9.84 -7.15 -9.07
CA MET A 112 9.48 -7.28 -7.66
C MET A 112 8.22 -8.12 -7.50
N ASP A 113 8.18 -8.88 -6.40
CA ASP A 113 7.06 -9.74 -6.03
C ASP A 113 6.32 -9.16 -4.82
N PHE A 114 5.03 -8.90 -5.00
CA PHE A 114 4.09 -8.38 -4.01
C PHE A 114 2.92 -9.35 -3.85
N PRO A 115 3.12 -10.47 -3.14
CA PRO A 115 2.02 -11.35 -2.78
C PRO A 115 1.18 -10.69 -1.69
N LEU A 116 -0.12 -10.60 -1.92
CA LEU A 116 -1.06 -10.04 -0.96
C LEU A 116 -2.11 -11.08 -0.59
N ARG A 117 -2.13 -11.50 0.67
CA ARG A 117 -3.19 -12.37 1.19
C ARG A 117 -4.49 -11.58 1.36
N LEU A 118 -5.59 -12.15 0.85
CA LEU A 118 -6.93 -11.60 0.93
C LEU A 118 -7.73 -12.36 1.99
N TYR A 119 -7.99 -11.73 3.13
CA TYR A 119 -8.75 -12.33 4.21
C TYR A 119 -10.26 -12.11 4.03
N SER A 120 -11.08 -13.06 4.49
CA SER A 120 -12.49 -12.78 4.80
C SER A 120 -12.60 -12.03 6.13
N SER A 121 -13.70 -11.33 6.37
CA SER A 121 -13.92 -10.64 7.65
C SER A 121 -13.94 -11.63 8.81
N GLU A 122 -14.62 -12.77 8.63
CA GLU A 122 -14.79 -13.81 9.65
C GLU A 122 -13.45 -14.50 9.98
N GLU A 123 -12.64 -14.83 8.97
CA GLU A 123 -11.30 -15.40 9.17
C GLU A 123 -10.43 -14.42 9.97
N PHE A 124 -10.43 -13.15 9.59
CA PHE A 124 -9.58 -12.15 10.22
C PHE A 124 -10.01 -11.85 11.67
N GLU A 125 -11.31 -11.71 11.93
CA GLU A 125 -11.86 -11.48 13.27
C GLU A 125 -11.61 -12.67 14.20
N SER A 126 -11.66 -13.90 13.68
CA SER A 126 -11.29 -15.11 14.42
C SER A 126 -9.80 -15.14 14.78
N ILE A 127 -8.93 -14.73 13.85
CA ILE A 127 -7.49 -14.59 14.12
C ILE A 127 -7.26 -13.55 15.22
N LEU A 128 -7.89 -12.38 15.15
CA LEU A 128 -7.76 -11.33 16.16
C LEU A 128 -8.21 -11.81 17.55
N SER A 129 -9.40 -12.43 17.61
CA SER A 129 -9.98 -12.93 18.86
C SER A 129 -9.11 -14.02 19.49
N SER A 130 -8.62 -14.98 18.68
CA SER A 130 -7.72 -16.05 19.15
C SER A 130 -6.36 -15.54 19.66
N ASN A 131 -5.97 -14.31 19.30
CA ASN A 131 -4.75 -13.65 19.77
C ASN A 131 -5.03 -12.62 20.90
N GLY A 132 -6.23 -12.62 21.47
CA GLY A 132 -6.58 -11.81 22.64
C GLY A 132 -7.11 -10.40 22.31
N PHE A 133 -7.33 -10.06 21.05
CA PHE A 133 -7.99 -8.81 20.67
C PHE A 133 -9.51 -8.99 20.65
N ASN A 134 -10.13 -8.90 21.82
CA ASN A 134 -11.57 -9.18 21.99
C ASN A 134 -12.44 -7.94 21.83
N ASN A 135 -11.85 -6.74 21.87
CA ASN A 135 -12.58 -5.49 21.68
C ASN A 135 -12.31 -4.94 20.26
N LEU A 136 -13.18 -5.31 19.32
CA LEU A 136 -13.04 -4.95 17.90
C LEU A 136 -14.08 -3.88 17.52
N THR A 137 -13.61 -2.78 16.95
CA THR A 137 -14.46 -1.80 16.27
C THR A 137 -14.00 -1.65 14.82
N VAL A 138 -14.92 -1.75 13.86
CA VAL A 138 -14.61 -1.60 12.44
C VAL A 138 -15.09 -0.25 11.94
N HIS A 139 -14.16 0.54 11.42
CA HIS A 139 -14.41 1.85 10.84
C HIS A 139 -14.38 1.77 9.33
N GLU A 140 -15.25 2.53 8.66
CA GLU A 140 -15.14 2.77 7.22
C GLU A 140 -14.36 4.07 6.99
N VAL A 141 -13.27 3.98 6.23
CA VAL A 141 -12.54 5.15 5.73
C VAL A 141 -12.89 5.32 4.26
N LYS A 142 -13.39 6.50 3.90
CA LYS A 142 -13.71 6.88 2.52
C LYS A 142 -12.64 7.83 2.00
N ASP A 143 -12.38 7.73 0.70
CA ASP A 143 -11.48 8.58 -0.06
C ASP A 143 -10.01 8.58 0.40
N GLY A 144 -9.64 7.65 1.29
CA GLY A 144 -8.28 7.55 1.83
C GLY A 144 -7.24 7.00 0.83
N TYR A 145 -7.68 6.29 -0.21
CA TYR A 145 -6.85 5.81 -1.32
C TYR A 145 -7.40 6.27 -2.67
N GLY A 146 -7.85 7.52 -2.75
CA GLY A 146 -8.44 8.11 -3.95
C GLY A 146 -9.96 8.22 -3.87
N GLU A 147 -10.50 9.18 -4.64
CA GLU A 147 -11.92 9.53 -4.63
C GLU A 147 -12.81 8.35 -5.03
N GLY A 148 -13.87 8.09 -4.26
CA GLY A 148 -14.82 7.00 -4.45
C GLY A 148 -14.35 5.65 -3.88
N VAL A 149 -13.18 5.57 -3.26
CA VAL A 149 -12.65 4.34 -2.67
C VAL A 149 -12.91 4.31 -1.17
N SER A 150 -13.53 3.23 -0.68
CA SER A 150 -13.63 2.98 0.76
C SER A 150 -12.95 1.67 1.19
N PHE A 151 -12.47 1.64 2.44
CA PHE A 151 -11.86 0.47 3.05
C PHE A 151 -12.17 0.40 4.55
N SER A 152 -12.07 -0.82 5.10
CA SER A 152 -12.27 -1.05 6.54
C SER A 152 -10.96 -0.88 7.31
N VAL A 153 -11.02 -0.21 8.46
CA VAL A 153 -9.96 -0.14 9.46
C VAL A 153 -10.46 -0.81 10.73
N TYR A 154 -9.74 -1.82 11.20
CA TYR A 154 -10.02 -2.53 12.44
C TYR A 154 -9.29 -1.85 13.59
N GLU A 155 -10.02 -1.30 14.54
CA GLU A 155 -9.50 -0.86 15.84
C GLU A 155 -9.58 -2.03 16.81
N CYS A 156 -8.40 -2.57 17.14
CA CYS A 156 -8.23 -3.74 17.98
C CYS A 156 -7.74 -3.32 19.37
N GLY A 157 -8.59 -3.55 20.38
CA GLY A 157 -8.22 -3.50 21.79
C GLY A 157 -8.06 -4.91 22.37
N ILE A 158 -7.19 -5.02 23.38
CA ILE A 158 -7.02 -6.23 24.21
C ILE A 158 -8.20 -6.35 25.18
#